data_AF-A0A357AKF1-F1
#
_entry.id   AF-A0A357AKF1-F1
#
_cell.length_a   1.000
_cell.length_b   1.000
_cell.length_c   1.000
_cell.angle_alpha   90.00
_cell.angle_beta   90.00
_cell.angle_gamma   90.00
#
_symmetry.space_group_name_H-M   'P 1'
#
loop_
_entity.id
_entity.type
_entity.pdbx_description
1 polymer ?
#
loop_
_entity_poly.entity_id
_entity_poly.type
_entity_poly.pdbx_seq_one_letter_code
_entity_poly.pdbx_strand_id
1 'polypeptide(L)'
;KNKSVRIAAWCYEPETLEIFVLGDDIDFNITGYTDGELKQKTDLFTYEISSKQAELKPYLMEYMKNYRQAQNIPESEIFDEVQLYNQYSAALDSMLAGGEGFAACEDLISQHQYNRVITLLYEVDFPANSNKNVTVSYKITGTMDRTKTSKPVYTFQYILNPAQNWNRFGALDIEIATPEENPYIVDSSIEMTKESDRHYTASLDSLPEKDLTFSLYEQEKISPLENFAPIRYINRYFPAAGTVIIIAAAALAGVALFSGRLRKKK
;
A
#
# COMPACT_ATOMS: atom_id res chain seq x y z
N LYS A 1 37.22 -1.26 3.39
CA LYS A 1 36.94 -0.62 4.71
C LYS A 1 35.87 -1.48 5.37
N ASN A 2 36.16 -2.11 6.52
CA ASN A 2 35.12 -2.76 7.32
C ASN A 2 34.10 -1.69 7.72
N LYS A 3 32.95 -1.67 7.05
CA LYS A 3 31.82 -0.84 7.43
C LYS A 3 31.21 -1.51 8.64
N SER A 4 31.42 -0.94 9.83
CA SER A 4 30.63 -1.32 11.00
C SER A 4 29.19 -0.85 10.77
N VAL A 5 28.27 -1.79 10.66
CA VAL A 5 26.83 -1.51 10.63
C VAL A 5 26.39 -1.13 12.03
N ARG A 6 25.55 -0.10 12.17
CA ARG A 6 25.03 0.36 13.45
C ARG A 6 23.52 0.35 13.43
N ILE A 7 22.93 -0.33 14.39
CA ILE A 7 21.50 -0.31 14.70
C ILE A 7 21.33 0.45 16.02
N ALA A 8 20.34 1.34 16.10
CA ALA A 8 20.05 2.11 17.31
C ALA A 8 18.54 2.26 17.47
N ALA A 9 18.07 2.16 18.71
CA ALA A 9 16.69 2.34 19.10
C ALA A 9 16.62 3.12 20.42
N TRP A 10 15.51 3.82 20.64
CA TRP A 10 15.20 4.38 21.95
C TRP A 10 14.66 3.27 22.86
N CYS A 11 15.04 3.28 24.13
CA CYS A 11 14.57 2.31 25.12
C CYS A 11 13.99 3.09 26.31
N TYR A 12 12.67 3.16 26.40
CA TYR A 12 11.97 3.83 27.51
C TYR A 12 11.43 2.83 28.55
N GLU A 13 11.16 1.61 28.10
CA GLU A 13 10.70 0.47 28.90
C GLU A 13 11.45 -0.81 28.47
N PRO A 14 11.31 -1.93 29.20
CA PRO A 14 11.90 -3.20 28.77
C PRO A 14 11.35 -3.63 27.39
N GLU A 15 12.23 -3.70 26.40
CA GLU A 15 11.90 -4.06 25.01
C GLU A 15 12.82 -5.17 24.50
N THR A 16 12.34 -5.91 23.50
CA THR A 16 13.12 -6.96 22.81
C THR A 16 13.56 -6.44 21.45
N LEU A 17 14.87 -6.41 21.21
CA LEU A 17 15.44 -6.21 19.88
C LEU A 17 15.73 -7.59 19.26
N GLU A 18 14.93 -7.98 18.29
CA GLU A 18 15.11 -9.24 17.56
C GLU A 18 15.94 -9.02 16.29
N ILE A 19 16.95 -9.85 16.07
CA ILE A 19 17.85 -9.77 14.92
C ILE A 19 18.03 -11.17 14.33
N PHE A 20 17.66 -11.36 13.06
CA PHE A 20 17.98 -12.58 12.33
C PHE A 20 19.33 -12.43 11.63
N VAL A 21 20.29 -13.28 12.00
CA VAL A 21 21.65 -13.27 11.45
C VAL A 21 21.77 -14.31 10.34
N LEU A 22 22.25 -13.89 9.17
CA LEU A 22 22.58 -14.77 8.06
C LEU A 22 24.07 -15.15 8.09
N GLY A 23 24.34 -16.44 8.21
CA GLY A 23 25.70 -16.98 8.22
C GLY A 23 26.19 -17.29 9.63
N ASP A 24 27.43 -16.90 9.93
CA ASP A 24 28.08 -17.14 11.21
C ASP A 24 27.57 -16.18 12.29
N ASP A 25 27.73 -16.57 13.56
CA ASP A 25 27.38 -15.74 14.71
C ASP A 25 28.12 -14.39 14.69
N ILE A 26 27.43 -13.35 15.18
CA ILE A 26 27.94 -11.98 15.24
C ILE A 26 28.11 -11.55 16.70
N ASP A 27 29.29 -11.06 17.03
CA ASP A 27 29.55 -10.39 18.30
C ASP A 27 29.01 -8.95 18.26
N PHE A 28 27.97 -8.68 19.07
CA PHE A 28 27.38 -7.35 19.17
C PHE A 28 28.11 -6.47 20.20
N ASN A 29 28.53 -5.28 19.79
CA ASN A 29 29.00 -4.25 20.70
C ASN A 29 27.82 -3.35 21.12
N ILE A 30 27.33 -3.53 22.35
CA ILE A 30 26.16 -2.83 22.87
C ILE A 30 26.61 -1.65 23.75
N THR A 31 26.05 -0.46 23.51
CA THR A 31 26.31 0.74 24.31
C THR A 31 25.04 1.56 24.45
N GLY A 32 24.72 1.97 25.68
CA GLY A 32 23.60 2.86 25.97
C GLY A 32 24.02 4.34 25.97
N TYR A 33 23.09 5.22 25.63
CA TYR A 33 23.28 6.67 25.67
C TYR A 33 22.07 7.36 26.31
N THR A 34 22.29 8.44 27.07
CA THR A 34 21.19 9.27 27.62
C THR A 34 20.68 10.31 26.63
N ASP A 35 21.38 10.53 25.52
CA ASP A 35 21.02 11.47 24.46
C ASP A 35 20.86 10.76 23.11
N GLY A 36 20.05 11.34 22.23
CA GLY A 36 19.84 10.83 20.87
C GLY A 36 20.98 11.14 19.90
N GLU A 37 21.98 11.91 20.33
CA GLU A 37 23.15 12.27 19.54
C GLU A 37 24.31 11.27 19.72
N LEU A 38 24.13 10.29 20.62
CA LEU A 38 25.09 9.26 20.98
C LEU A 38 26.40 9.82 21.56
N LYS A 39 26.32 10.91 22.35
CA LYS A 39 27.48 11.57 22.95
C LYS A 39 27.70 11.18 24.41
N GLN A 40 26.62 11.08 25.18
CA GLN A 40 26.66 10.77 26.60
C GLN A 40 26.35 9.29 26.83
N LYS A 41 27.39 8.47 27.00
CA LYS A 41 27.25 7.06 27.35
C LYS A 41 26.59 6.90 28.73
N THR A 42 25.86 5.81 28.91
CA THR A 42 25.22 5.48 30.17
C THR A 42 25.27 3.98 30.46
N ASP A 43 25.34 3.66 31.74
CA ASP A 43 25.26 2.30 32.29
C ASP A 43 23.90 2.07 32.98
N LEU A 44 22.93 2.96 32.79
CA LEU A 44 21.58 2.89 33.37
C LEU A 44 20.65 1.88 32.68
N PHE A 45 21.20 0.98 31.86
CA PHE A 45 20.44 -0.05 31.16
C PHE A 45 21.07 -1.42 31.41
N THR A 46 20.25 -2.45 31.32
CA THR A 46 20.65 -3.85 31.42
C THR A 46 20.13 -4.60 30.21
N TYR A 47 20.84 -5.63 29.78
CA TYR A 47 20.43 -6.46 28.65
C TYR A 47 20.77 -7.92 28.90
N GLU A 48 20.02 -8.79 28.25
CA GLU A 48 20.27 -10.22 28.17
C GLU A 48 20.26 -10.60 26.69
N ILE A 49 21.23 -11.41 26.27
CA ILE A 49 21.30 -11.93 24.90
C ILE A 49 20.96 -13.41 24.96
N SER A 50 19.95 -13.82 24.20
CA SER A 50 19.66 -15.22 23.93
C SER A 50 19.71 -15.45 22.42
N SER A 51 20.18 -16.63 22.02
CA SER A 51 20.28 -17.01 20.61
C SER A 51 19.63 -18.38 20.38
N LYS A 52 19.06 -18.54 19.19
CA LYS A 52 18.45 -19.78 18.74
C LYS A 52 18.69 -19.92 17.23
N GLN A 53 19.07 -21.12 16.81
CA GLN A 53 19.17 -21.43 15.38
C GLN A 53 17.77 -21.56 14.77
N ALA A 54 17.57 -20.90 13.62
CA ALA A 54 16.31 -20.92 12.88
C ALA A 54 16.59 -20.90 11.37
N GLU A 55 15.69 -21.49 10.59
CA GLU A 55 15.71 -21.38 9.14
C GLU A 55 15.10 -20.06 8.68
N LEU A 56 15.68 -19.43 7.65
CA LEU A 56 15.25 -18.12 7.15
C LEU A 56 13.81 -18.13 6.67
N LYS A 57 13.42 -19.13 5.86
CA LYS A 57 12.09 -19.18 5.25
C LYS A 57 10.98 -19.25 6.32
N PRO A 58 10.98 -20.23 7.25
CA PRO A 58 9.98 -20.27 8.33
C PRO A 58 9.94 -18.98 9.15
N TYR A 59 11.10 -18.45 9.54
CA TYR A 59 11.21 -17.22 10.31
C TYR A 59 10.53 -16.03 9.61
N LEU A 60 10.91 -15.78 8.36
CA LEU A 60 10.42 -14.66 7.57
C LEU A 60 8.92 -14.79 7.32
N MET A 61 8.44 -15.99 6.99
CA MET A 61 7.02 -16.22 6.71
C MET A 61 6.15 -16.10 7.97
N GLU A 62 6.64 -16.57 9.11
CA GLU A 62 5.96 -16.41 10.41
C GLU A 62 5.89 -14.94 10.82
N TYR A 63 7.00 -14.21 10.72
CA TYR A 63 7.04 -12.78 11.01
C TYR A 63 6.01 -12.00 10.18
N MET A 64 5.97 -12.25 8.87
CA MET A 64 5.04 -11.58 7.96
C MET A 64 3.59 -11.94 8.24
N LYS A 65 3.32 -13.19 8.63
CA LYS A 65 1.99 -13.64 9.05
C LYS A 65 1.55 -12.90 10.32
N ASN A 66 2.40 -12.85 11.34
CA ASN A 66 2.11 -12.18 12.61
C ASN A 66 1.88 -10.67 12.41
N TYR A 67 2.69 -10.03 11.56
CA TYR A 67 2.48 -8.63 11.19
C TYR A 67 1.11 -8.40 10.53
N ARG A 68 0.74 -9.22 9.54
CA ARG A 68 -0.57 -9.10 8.87
C ARG A 68 -1.72 -9.24 9.87
N GLN A 69 -1.64 -10.22 10.76
CA GLN A 69 -2.65 -10.44 11.81
C GLN A 69 -2.75 -9.23 12.74
N ALA A 70 -1.63 -8.68 13.20
CA ALA A 70 -1.61 -7.49 14.06
C ALA A 70 -2.22 -6.25 13.38
N GLN A 71 -2.10 -6.15 12.05
CA GLN A 71 -2.66 -5.05 11.25
C GLN A 71 -4.09 -5.31 10.73
N ASN A 72 -4.70 -6.45 11.08
CA ASN A 72 -5.98 -6.91 10.51
C ASN A 72 -5.98 -6.90 8.97
N ILE A 73 -4.83 -7.18 8.36
CA ILE A 73 -4.72 -7.31 6.90
C ILE A 73 -5.27 -8.69 6.53
N PRO A 74 -6.32 -8.78 5.70
CA PRO A 74 -6.89 -10.06 5.30
C PRO A 74 -5.85 -10.93 4.63
N GLU A 75 -5.88 -12.23 4.92
CA GLU A 75 -5.10 -13.20 4.18
C GLU A 75 -5.64 -13.24 2.74
N SER A 76 -4.80 -12.92 1.77
CA SER A 76 -5.18 -13.05 0.37
C SER A 76 -5.08 -14.52 0.00
N GLU A 77 -6.23 -15.14 -0.26
CA GLU A 77 -6.33 -16.52 -0.77
C GLU A 77 -5.65 -16.70 -2.15
N ILE A 78 -5.28 -15.60 -2.83
CA ILE A 78 -4.64 -15.66 -4.15
C ILE A 78 -3.16 -16.05 -4.06
N PHE A 79 -2.46 -15.70 -2.99
CA PHE A 79 -1.00 -15.83 -3.00
C PHE A 79 -0.57 -17.21 -2.54
N ASP A 80 0.03 -17.95 -3.48
CA ASP A 80 0.83 -19.11 -3.17
C ASP A 80 1.99 -18.73 -2.22
N GLU A 81 2.23 -19.56 -1.21
CA GLU A 81 3.23 -19.31 -0.17
C GLU A 81 4.64 -19.18 -0.75
N VAL A 82 4.94 -19.94 -1.82
CA VAL A 82 6.24 -19.89 -2.49
C VAL A 82 6.41 -18.57 -3.23
N GLN A 83 5.39 -18.10 -3.94
CA GLN A 83 5.45 -16.79 -4.59
C GLN A 83 5.64 -15.65 -3.58
N LEU A 84 4.93 -15.72 -2.45
CA LEU A 84 5.06 -14.72 -1.40
C LEU A 84 6.46 -14.73 -0.78
N TYR A 85 7.01 -15.92 -0.49
CA TYR A 85 8.39 -16.05 -0.03
C TYR A 85 9.40 -15.52 -1.05
N ASN A 86 9.26 -15.89 -2.33
CA ASN A 86 10.14 -15.45 -3.41
C ASN A 86 10.18 -13.91 -3.48
N GLN A 87 9.04 -13.25 -3.28
CA GLN A 87 9.01 -11.80 -3.24
C GLN A 87 9.83 -11.21 -2.08
N TYR A 88 9.61 -11.68 -0.85
CA TYR A 88 10.36 -11.14 0.29
C TYR A 88 11.85 -11.46 0.20
N SER A 89 12.19 -12.67 -0.27
CA SER A 89 13.59 -13.06 -0.47
C SER A 89 14.29 -12.19 -1.52
N ALA A 90 13.63 -11.87 -2.64
CA ALA A 90 14.17 -10.97 -3.65
C ALA A 90 14.36 -9.55 -3.11
N ALA A 91 13.43 -9.06 -2.29
CA ALA A 91 13.56 -7.75 -1.63
C ALA A 91 14.72 -7.75 -0.63
N LEU A 92 14.84 -8.80 0.18
CA LEU A 92 15.95 -9.00 1.12
C LEU A 92 17.29 -9.02 0.40
N ASP A 93 17.42 -9.81 -0.68
CA ASP A 93 18.62 -9.86 -1.51
C ASP A 93 19.00 -8.48 -2.05
N SER A 94 18.01 -7.72 -2.57
CA SER A 94 18.24 -6.37 -3.07
C SER A 94 18.73 -5.40 -1.97
N MET A 95 18.16 -5.50 -0.76
CA MET A 95 18.55 -4.64 0.37
C MET A 95 19.96 -4.96 0.86
N LEU A 96 20.28 -6.25 1.00
CA LEU A 96 21.60 -6.71 1.42
C LEU A 96 22.68 -6.38 0.37
N ALA A 97 22.36 -6.53 -0.92
CA ALA A 97 23.25 -6.13 -2.01
C ALA A 97 23.53 -4.62 -2.07
N GLY A 98 22.61 -3.79 -1.55
CA GLY A 98 22.74 -2.33 -1.45
C GLY A 98 23.89 -1.86 -0.54
N GLY A 99 24.52 -2.75 0.22
CA GLY A 99 25.74 -2.46 0.98
C GLY A 99 25.51 -1.78 2.34
N GLU A 100 24.29 -1.85 2.86
CA GLU A 100 23.96 -1.50 4.24
C GLU A 100 24.22 -2.64 5.22
N GLY A 101 24.22 -3.89 4.74
CA GLY A 101 24.56 -5.07 5.53
C GLY A 101 23.46 -5.51 6.50
N PHE A 102 22.27 -4.92 6.44
CA PHE A 102 21.07 -5.35 7.15
C PHE A 102 19.82 -4.95 6.34
N ALA A 103 18.67 -5.52 6.70
CA ALA A 103 17.35 -5.12 6.19
C ALA A 103 16.40 -4.98 7.37
N ALA A 104 15.66 -3.87 7.45
CA ALA A 104 14.60 -3.73 8.44
C ALA A 104 13.37 -4.51 7.98
N CYS A 105 12.67 -5.15 8.93
CA CYS A 105 11.50 -5.94 8.58
C CYS A 105 10.36 -5.08 8.01
N GLU A 106 10.27 -3.81 8.41
CA GLU A 106 9.33 -2.82 7.89
C GLU A 106 9.52 -2.59 6.39
N ASP A 107 10.77 -2.60 5.91
CA ASP A 107 11.08 -2.44 4.49
C ASP A 107 10.63 -3.67 3.69
N LEU A 108 10.74 -4.87 4.27
CA LEU A 108 10.25 -6.12 3.68
C LEU A 108 8.72 -6.17 3.68
N ILE A 109 8.08 -5.70 4.74
CA ILE A 109 6.62 -5.59 4.82
C ILE A 109 6.10 -4.63 3.76
N SER A 110 6.79 -3.52 3.52
CA SER A 110 6.38 -2.52 2.51
C SER A 110 6.20 -3.12 1.12
N GLN A 111 6.85 -4.27 0.85
CA GLN A 111 6.67 -5.02 -0.40
C GLN A 111 5.20 -5.38 -0.66
N HIS A 112 4.38 -5.54 0.38
CA HIS A 112 2.92 -5.69 0.28
C HIS A 112 2.22 -4.57 -0.48
N GLN A 113 2.76 -3.35 -0.43
CA GLN A 113 2.12 -2.15 -0.97
C GLN A 113 2.56 -1.84 -2.40
N TYR A 114 3.50 -2.59 -2.96
CA TYR A 114 3.92 -2.40 -4.35
C TYR A 114 2.83 -2.83 -5.32
N ASN A 115 2.71 -2.11 -6.43
CA ASN A 115 1.83 -2.49 -7.54
C ASN A 115 2.27 -3.84 -8.11
N ARG A 116 1.32 -4.75 -8.30
CA ARG A 116 1.58 -6.10 -8.78
C ARG A 116 0.61 -6.47 -9.89
N VAL A 117 1.10 -7.26 -10.83
CA VAL A 117 0.26 -7.95 -11.79
C VAL A 117 0.01 -9.36 -11.26
N ILE A 118 -1.26 -9.72 -11.10
CA ILE A 118 -1.67 -11.09 -10.77
C ILE A 118 -1.90 -11.81 -12.08
N THR A 119 -1.22 -12.94 -12.28
CA THR A 119 -1.38 -13.78 -13.47
C THR A 119 -1.85 -15.16 -13.03
N LEU A 120 -2.95 -15.64 -13.61
CA LEU A 120 -3.47 -16.98 -13.39
C LEU A 120 -3.06 -17.86 -14.58
N LEU A 121 -2.20 -18.84 -14.32
CA LEU A 121 -1.74 -19.78 -15.34
C LEU A 121 -2.57 -21.06 -15.26
N TYR A 122 -3.19 -21.44 -16.38
CA TYR A 122 -3.96 -22.66 -16.52
C TYR A 122 -3.84 -23.19 -17.94
N GLU A 123 -3.99 -24.50 -18.09
CA GLU A 123 -3.98 -25.17 -19.38
C GLU A 123 -5.42 -25.48 -19.81
N VAL A 124 -5.70 -25.30 -21.10
CA VAL A 124 -6.99 -25.66 -21.71
C VAL A 124 -6.73 -26.42 -22.99
N ASP A 125 -7.24 -27.65 -23.06
CA ASP A 125 -7.17 -28.44 -24.28
C ASP A 125 -8.19 -27.94 -25.31
N PHE A 126 -7.69 -27.57 -26.50
CA PHE A 126 -8.49 -27.18 -27.66
C PHE A 126 -8.31 -28.18 -28.81
N PRO A 127 -9.13 -29.24 -28.88
CA PRO A 127 -9.19 -30.09 -30.06
C PRO A 127 -9.52 -29.30 -31.33
N ALA A 128 -9.08 -29.81 -32.48
CA ALA A 128 -9.37 -29.20 -33.77
C ALA A 128 -10.89 -28.97 -33.95
N ASN A 129 -11.26 -27.77 -34.42
CA ASN A 129 -12.64 -27.36 -34.68
C ASN A 129 -13.57 -27.39 -33.45
N SER A 130 -13.02 -27.20 -32.24
CA SER A 130 -13.82 -27.12 -31.01
C SER A 130 -13.95 -25.69 -30.48
N ASN A 131 -15.00 -25.46 -29.69
CA ASN A 131 -15.19 -24.24 -28.90
C ASN A 131 -15.18 -24.62 -27.41
N LYS A 132 -14.66 -23.72 -26.56
CA LYS A 132 -14.63 -23.89 -25.11
C LYS A 132 -15.12 -22.62 -24.43
N ASN A 133 -15.94 -22.79 -23.40
CA ASN A 133 -16.26 -21.71 -22.47
C ASN A 133 -15.28 -21.83 -21.31
N VAL A 134 -14.56 -20.75 -21.03
CA VAL A 134 -13.58 -20.67 -19.95
C VAL A 134 -14.08 -19.63 -18.95
N THR A 135 -14.17 -20.03 -17.67
CA THR A 135 -14.56 -19.16 -16.58
C THR A 135 -13.45 -19.15 -15.54
N VAL A 136 -13.02 -17.96 -15.15
CA VAL A 136 -11.97 -17.75 -14.16
C VAL A 136 -12.53 -16.85 -13.06
N SER A 137 -12.34 -17.24 -11.79
CA SER A 137 -12.79 -16.46 -10.62
C SER A 137 -11.66 -16.39 -9.61
N TYR A 138 -11.46 -15.21 -9.03
CA TYR A 138 -10.40 -14.93 -8.07
C TYR A 138 -10.76 -13.71 -7.21
N LYS A 139 -10.16 -13.61 -6.02
CA LYS A 139 -10.43 -12.54 -5.04
C LYS A 139 -9.31 -11.49 -4.99
N ILE A 140 -9.53 -10.30 -5.52
CA ILE A 140 -8.57 -9.19 -5.38
C ILE A 140 -9.06 -8.10 -4.45
N THR A 141 -8.12 -7.36 -3.88
CA THR A 141 -8.38 -6.12 -3.15
C THR A 141 -8.09 -4.91 -4.04
N GLY A 142 -8.95 -3.90 -3.99
CA GLY A 142 -8.69 -2.63 -4.67
C GLY A 142 -7.54 -1.86 -4.02
N THR A 143 -6.79 -1.11 -4.82
CA THR A 143 -5.74 -0.21 -4.34
C THR A 143 -6.39 0.94 -3.58
N MET A 144 -6.13 1.03 -2.27
CA MET A 144 -6.65 2.08 -1.41
C MET A 144 -5.82 3.37 -1.55
N ASP A 145 -6.47 4.48 -1.87
CA ASP A 145 -5.88 5.82 -1.82
C ASP A 145 -6.71 6.73 -0.90
N ARG A 146 -6.04 7.38 0.05
CA ARG A 146 -6.64 8.40 0.94
C ARG A 146 -5.80 9.67 1.01
N THR A 147 -4.99 9.93 -0.01
CA THR A 147 -4.10 11.10 -0.07
C THR A 147 -4.85 12.39 -0.37
N LYS A 148 -5.97 12.29 -1.10
CA LYS A 148 -6.76 13.44 -1.59
C LYS A 148 -8.16 13.54 -1.02
N THR A 149 -8.60 12.52 -0.30
CA THR A 149 -9.99 12.37 0.16
C THR A 149 -10.03 12.10 1.66
N SER A 150 -11.13 12.48 2.30
CA SER A 150 -11.33 12.27 3.75
C SER A 150 -11.51 10.78 4.08
N LYS A 151 -11.95 10.01 3.08
CA LYS A 151 -12.32 8.60 3.08
C LYS A 151 -11.58 7.87 1.96
N PRO A 152 -11.29 6.57 2.08
CA PRO A 152 -10.53 5.85 1.07
C PRO A 152 -11.30 5.75 -0.27
N VAL A 153 -10.58 5.95 -1.36
CA VAL A 153 -10.97 5.58 -2.73
C VAL A 153 -10.30 4.24 -3.04
N TYR A 154 -11.03 3.30 -3.65
CA TYR A 154 -10.47 2.00 -4.03
C TYR A 154 -10.45 1.85 -5.54
N THR A 155 -9.27 1.71 -6.11
CA THR A 155 -9.07 1.59 -7.57
C THR A 155 -8.79 0.15 -7.96
N PHE A 156 -9.42 -0.30 -9.03
CA PHE A 156 -9.27 -1.61 -9.64
C PHE A 156 -8.78 -1.46 -11.07
N GLN A 157 -7.91 -2.37 -11.50
CA GLN A 157 -7.35 -2.39 -12.85
C GLN A 157 -7.47 -3.80 -13.42
N TYR A 158 -7.97 -3.90 -14.65
CA TYR A 158 -8.07 -5.13 -15.42
C TYR A 158 -7.40 -4.92 -16.76
N ILE A 159 -6.32 -5.67 -16.99
CA ILE A 159 -5.50 -5.56 -18.20
C ILE A 159 -6.20 -6.30 -19.35
N LEU A 160 -6.78 -5.55 -20.28
CA LEU A 160 -7.51 -6.04 -21.45
C LEU A 160 -6.61 -6.12 -22.69
N ASN A 161 -5.62 -5.23 -22.78
CA ASN A 161 -4.76 -5.08 -23.94
C ASN A 161 -4.14 -6.39 -24.48
N PRO A 162 -3.67 -7.35 -23.65
CA PRO A 162 -3.12 -8.62 -24.15
C PRO A 162 -4.05 -9.40 -25.09
N ALA A 163 -5.37 -9.19 -24.98
CA ALA A 163 -6.35 -9.84 -25.83
C ALA A 163 -6.26 -9.43 -27.31
N GLN A 164 -5.55 -8.35 -27.64
CA GLN A 164 -5.27 -7.96 -29.03
C GLN A 164 -4.45 -9.01 -29.79
N ASN A 165 -3.74 -9.88 -29.07
CA ASN A 165 -2.91 -10.93 -29.66
C ASN A 165 -3.72 -12.17 -30.08
N TRP A 166 -5.01 -12.25 -29.72
CA TRP A 166 -5.88 -13.28 -30.27
C TRP A 166 -6.16 -13.02 -31.75
N ASN A 167 -6.32 -14.09 -32.53
CA ASN A 167 -6.64 -13.99 -33.96
C ASN A 167 -7.89 -13.13 -34.25
N ARG A 168 -8.84 -13.11 -33.31
CA ARG A 168 -10.00 -12.21 -33.31
C ARG A 168 -10.52 -12.05 -31.89
N PHE A 169 -10.94 -10.84 -31.54
CA PHE A 169 -11.67 -10.55 -30.31
C PHE A 169 -13.12 -10.16 -30.64
N GLY A 170 -14.06 -10.63 -29.81
CA GLY A 170 -15.50 -10.39 -29.99
C GLY A 170 -16.01 -9.21 -29.17
N ALA A 171 -17.31 -9.24 -28.85
CA ALA A 171 -17.91 -8.30 -27.93
C ALA A 171 -17.42 -8.53 -26.49
N LEU A 172 -17.38 -7.47 -25.70
CA LEU A 172 -17.02 -7.47 -24.28
C LEU A 172 -18.15 -6.83 -23.48
N ASP A 173 -18.73 -7.63 -22.59
CA ASP A 173 -19.70 -7.17 -21.59
C ASP A 173 -19.01 -7.09 -20.22
N ILE A 174 -19.21 -5.97 -19.53
CA ILE A 174 -18.61 -5.68 -18.22
C ILE A 174 -19.75 -5.42 -17.25
N GLU A 175 -19.70 -6.09 -16.10
CA GLU A 175 -20.60 -5.87 -14.97
C GLU A 175 -19.80 -5.60 -13.70
N ILE A 176 -20.16 -4.56 -12.97
CA ILE A 176 -19.56 -4.19 -11.68
C ILE A 176 -20.68 -4.07 -10.64
N ALA A 177 -20.65 -4.96 -9.65
CA ALA A 177 -21.47 -4.88 -8.45
C ALA A 177 -20.65 -4.29 -7.31
N THR A 178 -21.05 -3.11 -6.82
CA THR A 178 -20.30 -2.38 -5.78
C THR A 178 -20.79 -2.71 -4.36
N PRO A 179 -19.91 -2.68 -3.35
CA PRO A 179 -20.28 -2.91 -1.96
C PRO A 179 -21.07 -1.73 -1.37
N GLU A 180 -21.73 -1.93 -0.24
CA GLU A 180 -22.54 -0.89 0.43
C GLU A 180 -21.69 0.26 0.97
N GLU A 181 -20.47 -0.05 1.43
CA GLU A 181 -19.55 0.93 2.01
C GLU A 181 -19.07 1.92 0.95
N ASN A 182 -18.87 1.46 -0.30
CA ASN A 182 -18.38 2.26 -1.42
C ASN A 182 -19.24 2.01 -2.68
N PRO A 183 -20.48 2.55 -2.71
CA PRO A 183 -21.48 2.14 -3.68
C PRO A 183 -21.40 2.87 -5.03
N TYR A 184 -20.43 3.77 -5.22
CA TYR A 184 -20.36 4.65 -6.38
C TYR A 184 -19.06 4.50 -7.16
N ILE A 185 -19.16 4.32 -8.48
CA ILE A 185 -18.04 4.51 -9.41
C ILE A 185 -17.84 6.02 -9.63
N VAL A 186 -16.68 6.54 -9.23
CA VAL A 186 -16.34 7.98 -9.33
C VAL A 186 -15.37 8.31 -10.47
N ASP A 187 -14.68 7.29 -10.98
CA ASP A 187 -13.79 7.39 -12.14
C ASP A 187 -13.76 6.04 -12.84
N SER A 188 -13.73 6.04 -14.18
CA SER A 188 -13.66 4.83 -14.99
C SER A 188 -13.05 5.14 -16.35
N SER A 189 -12.20 4.23 -16.86
CA SER A 189 -11.62 4.34 -18.21
C SER A 189 -12.63 4.00 -19.31
N ILE A 190 -13.71 3.30 -18.95
CA ILE A 190 -14.83 2.92 -19.83
C ILE A 190 -16.10 3.56 -19.28
N GLU A 191 -16.93 4.13 -20.16
CA GLU A 191 -18.21 4.71 -19.76
C GLU A 191 -19.16 3.62 -19.26
N MET A 192 -19.61 3.75 -18.02
CA MET A 192 -20.48 2.78 -17.36
C MET A 192 -21.91 3.31 -17.26
N THR A 193 -22.89 2.47 -17.55
CA THR A 193 -24.32 2.74 -17.33
C THR A 193 -24.74 2.21 -15.97
N LYS A 194 -25.36 3.05 -15.13
CA LYS A 194 -25.95 2.61 -13.86
C LYS A 194 -27.34 2.03 -14.12
N GLU A 195 -27.44 0.71 -14.19
CA GLU A 195 -28.71 -0.01 -14.44
C GLU A 195 -29.62 0.00 -13.22
N SER A 196 -29.03 -0.17 -12.03
CA SER A 196 -29.77 -0.12 -10.77
C SER A 196 -28.85 0.30 -9.62
N ASP A 197 -29.35 0.29 -8.39
CA ASP A 197 -28.50 0.62 -7.25
C ASP A 197 -27.32 -0.36 -7.15
N ARG A 198 -26.10 0.19 -7.06
CA ARG A 198 -24.83 -0.54 -6.97
C ARG A 198 -24.49 -1.47 -8.14
N HIS A 199 -25.21 -1.41 -9.26
CA HIS A 199 -24.95 -2.23 -10.45
C HIS A 199 -24.67 -1.34 -11.66
N TYR A 200 -23.50 -1.55 -12.25
CA TYR A 200 -22.98 -0.80 -13.38
C TYR A 200 -22.60 -1.73 -14.52
N THR A 201 -22.97 -1.37 -15.75
CA THR A 201 -22.72 -2.19 -16.95
C THR A 201 -22.06 -1.40 -18.07
N ALA A 202 -21.35 -2.09 -18.94
CA ALA A 202 -20.90 -1.58 -20.23
C ALA A 202 -20.87 -2.71 -21.26
N SER A 203 -21.25 -2.42 -22.50
CA SER A 203 -21.17 -3.35 -23.63
C SER A 203 -20.36 -2.71 -24.75
N LEU A 204 -19.35 -3.42 -25.23
CA LEU A 204 -18.43 -2.97 -26.28
C LEU A 204 -18.42 -3.99 -27.41
N ASP A 205 -18.54 -3.54 -28.66
CA ASP A 205 -18.51 -4.42 -29.84
C ASP A 205 -17.12 -5.01 -30.15
N SER A 206 -16.07 -4.45 -29.53
CA SER A 206 -14.69 -4.82 -29.75
C SER A 206 -13.82 -4.52 -28.52
N LEU A 207 -12.57 -4.97 -28.56
CA LEU A 207 -11.59 -4.69 -27.52
C LEU A 207 -11.34 -3.17 -27.42
N PRO A 208 -11.47 -2.55 -26.23
CA PRO A 208 -11.15 -1.13 -26.07
C PRO A 208 -9.65 -0.85 -26.21
N GLU A 209 -9.29 0.38 -26.59
CA GLU A 209 -7.89 0.80 -26.73
C GLU A 209 -7.13 0.80 -25.39
N LYS A 210 -7.85 1.04 -24.30
CA LYS A 210 -7.30 1.16 -22.94
C LYS A 210 -7.78 0.01 -22.07
N ASP A 211 -6.95 -0.36 -21.10
CA ASP A 211 -7.32 -1.28 -20.04
C ASP A 211 -8.48 -0.74 -19.20
N LEU A 212 -9.27 -1.64 -18.62
CA LEU A 212 -10.35 -1.25 -17.72
C LEU A 212 -9.73 -0.81 -16.39
N THR A 213 -10.03 0.42 -15.98
CA THR A 213 -9.72 0.94 -14.65
C THR A 213 -10.98 1.58 -14.11
N PHE A 214 -11.32 1.33 -12.85
CA PHE A 214 -12.44 2.00 -12.20
C PHE A 214 -12.14 2.23 -10.72
N SER A 215 -12.73 3.28 -10.15
CA SER A 215 -12.54 3.66 -8.75
C SER A 215 -13.87 3.75 -8.01
N LEU A 216 -13.92 3.16 -6.82
CA LEU A 216 -15.07 3.16 -5.93
C LEU A 216 -14.90 4.15 -4.79
N TYR A 217 -16.00 4.81 -4.39
CA TYR A 217 -16.03 5.77 -3.29
C TYR A 217 -17.35 5.74 -2.52
N GLU A 218 -17.35 6.26 -1.28
CA GLU A 218 -18.56 6.32 -0.43
C GLU A 218 -19.58 7.36 -0.93
N GLN A 219 -19.15 8.33 -1.76
CA GLN A 219 -20.01 9.39 -2.31
C GLN A 219 -19.99 9.37 -3.85
N GLU A 220 -21.07 9.86 -4.48
CA GLU A 220 -21.19 9.90 -5.95
C GLU A 220 -20.09 10.72 -6.64
N LYS A 221 -19.52 11.70 -5.94
CA LYS A 221 -18.47 12.58 -6.46
C LYS A 221 -17.48 12.90 -5.36
N ILE A 222 -16.21 12.98 -5.71
CA ILE A 222 -15.17 13.49 -4.82
C ILE A 222 -15.31 15.02 -4.74
N SER A 223 -15.55 15.54 -3.55
CA SER A 223 -15.70 16.98 -3.36
C SER A 223 -14.33 17.68 -3.45
N PRO A 224 -14.22 18.80 -4.20
CA PRO A 224 -12.96 19.56 -4.29
C PRO A 224 -12.43 20.07 -2.94
N LEU A 225 -13.31 20.24 -1.95
CA LEU A 225 -12.98 20.69 -0.60
C LEU A 225 -12.40 19.58 0.29
N GLU A 226 -12.43 18.31 -0.14
CA GLU A 226 -11.83 17.21 0.64
C GLU A 226 -10.31 17.09 0.45
N ASN A 227 -9.73 17.80 -0.52
CA ASN A 227 -8.29 17.85 -0.81
C ASN A 227 -7.43 18.48 0.31
N PHE A 228 -7.98 18.84 1.47
CA PHE A 228 -7.23 19.38 2.62
C PHE A 228 -6.65 18.30 3.56
N ALA A 229 -6.35 17.11 3.05
CA ALA A 229 -5.60 16.07 3.75
C ALA A 229 -4.29 16.55 4.44
N PRO A 230 -3.51 17.52 3.89
CA PRO A 230 -2.26 17.98 4.53
C PRO A 230 -2.50 18.60 5.92
N ILE A 231 -3.59 19.34 6.10
CA ILE A 231 -3.91 20.02 7.37
C ILE A 231 -4.27 18.99 8.44
N ARG A 232 -4.92 17.88 8.06
CA ARG A 232 -5.29 16.79 8.96
C ARG A 232 -4.08 15.96 9.40
N TYR A 233 -3.11 15.74 8.52
CA TYR A 233 -1.85 15.06 8.83
C TYR A 233 -0.99 15.89 9.80
N ILE A 234 -0.83 17.18 9.53
CA ILE A 234 -0.07 18.10 10.40
C ILE A 234 -0.72 18.19 11.78
N ASN A 235 -2.05 18.28 11.88
CA ASN A 235 -2.71 18.37 13.18
C ASN A 235 -2.65 17.06 13.98
N ARG A 236 -2.54 15.89 13.32
CA ARG A 236 -2.46 14.58 13.99
C ARG A 236 -1.10 14.32 14.66
N TYR A 237 -0.01 14.76 14.04
CA TYR A 237 1.36 14.58 14.57
C TYR A 237 1.93 15.84 15.23
N PHE A 238 1.42 17.02 14.89
CA PHE A 238 1.86 18.33 15.39
C PHE A 238 0.66 19.27 15.64
N PRO A 239 -0.18 19.01 16.67
CA PRO A 239 -1.42 19.76 16.89
C PRO A 239 -1.22 21.27 17.06
N ALA A 240 -0.11 21.69 17.68
CA ALA A 240 0.25 23.10 17.79
C ALA A 240 0.55 23.76 16.42
N ALA A 241 1.24 23.04 15.52
CA ALA A 241 1.58 23.56 14.19
C ALA A 241 0.33 23.63 13.28
N GLY A 242 -0.56 22.65 13.37
CA GLY A 242 -1.83 22.64 12.62
C GLY A 242 -2.72 23.84 12.98
N THR A 243 -2.77 24.20 14.26
CA THR A 243 -3.60 25.31 14.75
C THR A 243 -3.09 26.67 14.24
N VAL A 244 -1.77 26.88 14.20
CA VAL A 244 -1.14 28.12 13.70
C VAL A 244 -1.41 28.33 12.21
N ILE A 245 -1.36 27.27 11.40
CA ILE A 245 -1.63 27.34 9.96
C ILE A 245 -3.09 27.75 9.70
N ILE A 246 -4.04 27.20 10.46
CA ILE A 246 -5.47 27.54 10.33
C ILE A 246 -5.72 29.01 10.68
N ILE A 247 -5.12 29.51 11.77
CA ILE A 247 -5.24 30.92 12.18
C ILE A 247 -4.64 31.84 11.12
N ALA A 248 -3.48 31.50 10.56
CA ALA A 248 -2.83 32.28 9.51
C ALA A 248 -3.69 32.33 8.22
N ALA A 249 -4.26 31.20 7.81
CA ALA A 249 -5.15 31.13 6.64
C ALA A 249 -6.44 31.95 6.85
N ALA A 250 -7.04 31.88 8.05
CA ALA A 250 -8.23 32.67 8.39
C ALA A 250 -7.92 34.18 8.44
N ALA A 251 -6.76 34.57 8.97
CA ALA A 251 -6.33 35.97 8.98
C ALA A 251 -6.12 36.51 7.56
N LEU A 252 -5.48 35.73 6.68
CA LEU A 252 -5.27 36.11 5.27
C LEU A 252 -6.59 36.24 4.50
N ALA A 253 -7.53 35.30 4.71
CA ALA A 253 -8.88 35.39 4.12
C ALA A 253 -9.65 36.61 4.65
N GLY A 254 -9.53 36.92 5.94
CA GLY A 254 -10.11 38.12 6.55
C GLY A 254 -9.57 39.41 5.92
N VAL A 255 -8.25 39.51 5.71
CA VAL A 255 -7.60 40.67 5.08
C VAL A 255 -8.02 40.81 3.61
N ALA A 256 -8.13 39.71 2.86
CA ALA A 256 -8.60 39.71 1.48
C ALA A 256 -10.06 40.19 1.36
N LEU A 257 -10.95 39.74 2.25
CA LEU A 257 -12.34 40.18 2.30
C LEU A 257 -12.48 41.66 2.71
N PHE A 258 -11.66 42.13 3.64
CA PHE A 258 -11.68 43.52 4.11
C PHE A 258 -11.16 44.50 3.04
N SER A 259 -10.07 44.14 2.36
CA SER A 259 -9.52 44.92 1.24
C SER A 259 -10.43 44.91 0.01
N GLY A 260 -11.11 43.80 -0.27
CA GLY A 260 -12.14 43.71 -1.32
C GLY A 260 -13.36 44.60 -1.05
N ARG A 261 -13.80 44.72 0.21
CA ARG A 261 -14.87 45.65 0.62
C ARG A 261 -14.45 47.12 0.53
N LEU A 262 -13.19 47.44 0.81
CA LEU A 262 -12.64 48.80 0.68
C LEU A 262 -12.51 49.23 -0.79
N ARG A 263 -12.17 48.30 -1.70
CA ARG A 263 -12.14 48.57 -3.15
C ARG A 263 -13.52 48.78 -3.78
N LYS A 264 -14.58 48.15 -3.27
CA LYS A 264 -15.96 48.35 -3.75
C LYS A 264 -16.63 49.64 -3.26
N LYS A 265 -16.00 50.38 -2.33
CA LYS A 265 -16.53 51.63 -1.76
C LYS A 265 -15.87 52.91 -2.33
N LYS A 266 -15.07 52.78 -3.39
CA LYS A 266 -14.55 53.92 -4.18
C LYS A 266 -15.19 53.94 -5.56
#